data_AF-A0A436WB00-F1
#
_entry.id   AF-A0A436WB00-F1
#
_cell.length_a   1.000
_cell.length_b   1.000
_cell.length_c   1.000
_cell.angle_alpha   90.00
_cell.angle_beta   90.00
_cell.angle_gamma   90.00
#
_symmetry.space_group_name_H-M   'P 1'
#
loop_
_entity.id
_entity.type
_entity.pdbx_description
1 polymer ?
#
loop_
_entity_poly.entity_id
_entity_poly.type
_entity_poly.pdbx_seq_one_letter_code
_entity_poly.pdbx_strand_id
1 'polypeptide(L)' 'KYWPVDIAYFDDTDKSGEEVPEYRISFKLHENGITRDLVMDYGDFSMTGKLVNLSLFDQAKPCPASK' A
#
# COMPACT_ATOMS: atom_id res chain seq x y z
N LYS A 1 9.48 -4.95 12.54
CA LYS A 1 9.47 -3.46 12.46
C LYS A 1 8.65 -3.08 11.24
N TYR A 2 7.96 -1.94 11.23
CA TYR A 2 7.19 -1.50 10.06
C TYR A 2 7.38 -0.02 9.81
N TRP A 3 7.14 0.42 8.57
CA TRP A 3 7.04 1.81 8.18
C TRP A 3 5.58 2.18 7.94
N PRO A 4 5.07 3.29 8.50
CA PRO A 4 3.80 3.86 8.08
C PRO A 4 4.00 4.50 6.69
N VAL A 5 3.17 4.10 5.73
CA VAL A 5 3.22 4.58 4.35
C VAL A 5 1.89 5.27 4.03
N ASP A 6 1.96 6.44 3.41
CA ASP A 6 0.83 7.17 2.83
C ASP A 6 1.15 7.44 1.35
N ILE A 7 0.23 7.11 0.47
CA ILE A 7 0.34 7.34 -0.97
C ILE A 7 -0.90 8.10 -1.41
N ALA A 8 -0.71 9.23 -2.08
CA ALA A 8 -1.78 10.03 -2.64
C ALA A 8 -1.61 10.08 -4.17
N TYR A 9 -2.68 9.78 -4.89
CA TYR A 9 -2.76 9.83 -6.35
C TYR A 9 -3.51 11.10 -6.74
N PHE A 10 -2.90 11.85 -7.64
CA PHE A 10 -3.41 13.10 -8.18
C PHE A 10 -3.62 12.94 -9.68
N ASP A 11 -4.68 13.56 -10.20
CA ASP A 11 -4.96 13.63 -11.63
C ASP A 11 -4.65 15.04 -12.14
N ASP A 12 -3.64 15.16 -13.01
CA ASP A 12 -3.15 16.43 -13.57
C ASP A 12 -4.12 17.06 -14.60
N THR A 13 -5.27 16.43 -14.88
CA THR A 13 -6.24 16.91 -15.88
C THR A 13 -7.02 18.14 -15.43
N ASP A 14 -7.33 18.26 -14.14
CA ASP A 14 -8.11 19.37 -13.59
C ASP A 14 -7.18 20.43 -12.97
N LYS A 15 -6.82 21.44 -13.76
CA LYS A 15 -5.78 22.44 -13.39
C LYS A 15 -6.32 23.64 -12.61
N SER A 16 -7.50 23.52 -12.00
CA SER A 16 -8.16 24.63 -11.32
C SER A 16 -8.30 24.39 -9.82
N GLY A 17 -7.79 25.33 -9.00
CA GLY A 17 -7.92 25.29 -7.53
C GLY A 17 -6.74 24.63 -6.78
N GLU A 18 -6.97 24.32 -5.49
CA GLU A 18 -6.07 23.49 -4.69
C GLU A 18 -6.25 22.02 -5.08
N GLU A 19 -5.16 21.38 -5.48
CA GLU A 19 -5.18 20.00 -5.96
C GLU A 19 -5.43 19.04 -4.80
N VAL A 20 -6.60 18.39 -4.81
CA VAL A 20 -6.94 17.32 -3.88
C VAL A 20 -6.66 15.97 -4.53
N PRO A 21 -6.12 14.99 -3.80
CA PRO A 21 -5.88 13.67 -4.38
C PRO A 21 -7.22 12.98 -4.67
N GLU A 22 -7.34 12.40 -5.86
CA GLU A 22 -8.48 11.58 -6.26
C GLU A 22 -8.58 10.32 -5.39
N TYR A 23 -7.43 9.80 -4.97
CA TYR A 23 -7.36 8.57 -4.21
C TYR A 23 -6.16 8.57 -3.26
N ARG A 24 -6.38 8.14 -2.02
CA ARG A 24 -5.31 7.98 -1.02
C ARG A 24 -5.32 6.59 -0.41
N ILE A 25 -4.12 6.09 -0.15
CA ILE A 25 -3.91 4.83 0.55
C ILE A 25 -2.96 5.02 1.71
N SER A 26 -3.34 4.53 2.88
CA SER A 26 -2.46 4.45 4.06
C SER A 26 -2.33 3.01 4.53
N PHE A 27 -1.12 2.53 4.81
CA PHE A 27 -0.90 1.18 5.34
C PHE A 27 0.43 1.06 6.09
N LYS A 28 0.60 -0.05 6.80
CA LYS A 28 1.87 -0.43 7.46
C LYS A 28 2.63 -1.39 6.58
N LEU A 29 3.86 -1.05 6.20
CA LEU A 29 4.74 -1.88 5.38
C LEU A 29 5.84 -2.52 6.22
N HIS A 30 5.98 -3.84 6.15
CA HIS A 30 7.10 -4.59 6.75
C HIS A 30 8.25 -4.79 5.76
N GLU A 31 9.44 -5.08 6.26
CA GLU A 31 10.67 -5.27 5.47
C GLU A 31 10.56 -6.36 4.38
N ASN A 32 9.73 -7.37 4.61
CA ASN A 32 9.47 -8.46 3.68
C ASN A 32 8.35 -8.13 2.66
N GLY A 33 7.89 -6.88 2.60
CA GLY A 33 6.85 -6.42 1.67
C GLY A 33 5.42 -6.66 2.13
N ILE A 34 5.21 -7.29 3.30
CA ILE A 34 3.85 -7.51 3.82
C ILE A 34 3.23 -6.18 4.23
N THR A 35 1.99 -5.94 3.80
CA THR A 35 1.20 -4.77 4.19
C THR A 35 0.04 -5.17 5.09
N ARG A 36 -0.32 -4.30 6.04
CA ARG A 36 -1.50 -4.47 6.91
C ARG A 36 -2.07 -3.13 7.34
N ASP A 37 -3.26 -3.17 7.93
CA ASP A 37 -4.01 -1.99 8.38
C ASP A 37 -4.20 -1.01 7.21
N LEU A 38 -4.77 -1.51 6.12
CA LEU A 38 -4.97 -0.78 4.88
C LEU A 38 -6.18 0.16 5.01
N VAL A 39 -6.01 1.42 4.67
CA VAL A 39 -7.08 2.41 4.51
C VAL A 39 -7.04 2.91 3.08
N MET A 40 -8.18 2.88 2.40
CA MET A 40 -8.38 3.37 1.04
C MET A 40 -9.42 4.48 1.10
N ASP A 41 -9.03 5.70 0.76
CA ASP A 41 -9.86 6.90 0.82
C ASP A 41 -10.11 7.41 -0.61
N TYR A 42 -11.37 7.39 -1.02
CA TYR A 42 -11.85 7.82 -2.34
C TYR A 42 -12.42 9.24 -2.33
N GLY A 43 -12.30 9.96 -1.20
CA GLY A 43 -12.79 11.32 -1.02
C GLY A 43 -14.21 11.38 -0.46
N ASP A 44 -15.17 10.66 -1.05
CA ASP A 44 -16.57 10.62 -0.61
C ASP A 44 -16.82 9.51 0.43
N PHE A 45 -16.07 8.41 0.35
CA PHE A 45 -16.05 7.34 1.34
C PHE A 45 -14.64 6.77 1.54
N SER A 46 -14.47 6.08 2.66
CA SER A 46 -13.25 5.34 2.96
C SER A 46 -13.55 3.88 3.30
N MET A 47 -12.61 3.01 2.96
CA MET A 47 -12.66 1.58 3.23
C MET A 47 -11.45 1.18 4.08
N THR A 48 -11.70 0.35 5.10
CA THR A 48 -10.64 -0.22 5.95
C THR A 48 -10.49 -1.71 5.70
N GLY A 49 -9.33 -2.11 5.20
CA GLY A 49 -8.92 -3.50 5.03
C GLY A 49 -8.17 -4.02 6.25
N LYS A 50 -8.76 -4.99 6.95
CA LYS A 50 -8.09 -5.71 8.05
C LYS A 50 -7.56 -7.05 7.56
N LEU A 51 -6.27 -7.27 7.72
CA LEU A 51 -5.67 -8.59 7.48
C LEU A 51 -6.14 -9.57 8.55
N VAL A 52 -6.95 -10.56 8.17
CA VAL A 52 -7.54 -11.55 9.09
C VAL A 52 -6.83 -12.90 9.07
N ASN A 53 -6.16 -13.24 7.97
CA ASN A 53 -5.42 -14.48 7.83
C ASN A 53 -4.18 -14.25 6.96
N LEU A 54 -3.06 -14.87 7.33
CA LEU A 54 -1.80 -14.81 6.63
C LEU A 54 -1.13 -16.19 6.70
N SER A 55 -1.07 -16.87 5.56
CA SER A 55 -0.32 -18.11 5.38
C SER A 55 0.93 -17.81 4.56
N LEU A 56 2.11 -18.09 5.12
CA LEU A 56 3.37 -17.85 4.44
C LEU A 56 3.83 -19.12 3.71
N PHE A 57 4.37 -18.93 2.51
CA PHE A 57 5.04 -20.00 1.77
C PHE A 57 6.42 -20.28 2.36
N ASP A 58 6.90 -21.51 2.15
CA ASP A 58 8.28 -21.86 2.43
C ASP A 58 9.22 -20.94 1.64
N GLN A 59 10.27 -20.49 2.31
CA GLN A 59 11.27 -19.62 1.68
C GLN A 59 11.91 -20.38 0.51
N ALA A 60 11.88 -19.78 -0.69
CA ALA A 60 12.51 -20.36 -1.86
C ALA A 60 14.00 -20.62 -1.57
N LYS A 61 14.48 -21.82 -1.91
CA LYS A 61 15.91 -22.12 -1.85
C LYS A 61 16.65 -21.07 -2.69
N PRO A 62 17.78 -20.50 -2.19
CA PRO A 62 18.55 -19.53 -2.96
C PRO A 62 18.83 -20.10 -4.34
N CYS A 63 18.45 -19.35 -5.38
CA CYS A 63 18.74 -19.73 -6.75
C CYS A 63 20.27 -19.84 -6.88
N PRO A 64 20.83 -20.96 -7.37
CA PRO A 64 22.28 -21.06 -7.53
C PRO A 64 22.71 -19.99 -8.53
N ALA A 65 23.52 -19.05 -8.07
CA ALA A 65 24.10 -18.03 -8.94
C ALA A 65 24.89 -18.74 -10.05
N SER A 66 24.50 -18.54 -11.31
CA SER A 66 25.32 -18.96 -12.44
C SER A 66 26.67 -18.28 -12.29
N LYS A 67 27.72 -19.09 -12.16
CA LYS A 67 29.10 -18.62 -12.35
C LYS A 67 29.33 -18.22 -13.81
#